data_AF-A0A850T656-F1
#
_entry.id   AF-A0A850T656-F1
#
_cell.length_a   1.000
_cell.length_b   1.000
_cell.length_c   1.000
_cell.angle_alpha   90.00
_cell.angle_beta   90.00
_cell.angle_gamma   90.00
#
_symmetry.space_group_name_H-M   'P 1'
#
loop_
_entity.id
_entity.type
_entity.pdbx_description
1 polymer ?
#
loop_
_entity_poly.entity_id
_entity_poly.type
_entity_poly.pdbx_seq_one_letter_code
_entity_poly.pdbx_strand_id
1 'polypeptide(L)'
;MKRTGNLIVKIADPDNLRLAFSRACLGKQQRREVIRFRENLQYNLLQLRDEVLSETINLGEYRFFYVYEPKKRHICAPPFRDRVLHHAIMNLVEPVFERYAIFDHWIKEKKRIKGYLRYMDDFLIFGHDRETLRAVRDDVQDFLAEKLHLKLHQNRLLAQCRTGIPFLGYRVFPDGLRLLGKSKNRFSRKLKKYEQLYHEGLWDIDTLTRHVTSLVSFTEHADSAGFRRRVLCNMRSSSC
;
A
#
# COMPACT_ATOMS: atom_id res chain seq x y z
N MET A 1 -4.25 -25.79 -16.01
CA MET A 1 -3.87 -25.11 -14.75
C MET A 1 -3.52 -26.19 -13.72
N LYS A 2 -2.28 -26.27 -13.22
CA LYS A 2 -1.94 -27.25 -12.17
C LYS A 2 -2.68 -26.84 -10.89
N ARG A 3 -3.59 -27.68 -10.40
CA ARG A 3 -4.31 -27.43 -9.16
C ARG A 3 -3.35 -27.60 -7.99
N THR A 4 -3.19 -26.57 -7.16
CA THR A 4 -2.55 -26.72 -5.87
C THR A 4 -3.56 -27.37 -4.92
N GLY A 5 -3.43 -28.69 -4.71
CA GLY A 5 -4.32 -29.44 -3.81
C GLY A 5 -3.99 -29.22 -2.33
N ASN A 6 -4.91 -29.66 -1.46
CA ASN A 6 -4.76 -29.71 0.00
C ASN A 6 -4.45 -28.35 0.66
N LEU A 7 -4.97 -27.25 0.10
CA LEU A 7 -4.75 -25.91 0.66
C LEU A 7 -5.35 -25.77 2.06
N ILE A 8 -6.54 -26.32 2.32
CA ILE A 8 -7.18 -26.24 3.65
C ILE A 8 -6.28 -26.81 4.74
N VAL A 9 -5.73 -28.01 4.53
CA VAL A 9 -4.81 -28.66 5.48
C VAL A 9 -3.55 -27.81 5.70
N LYS A 10 -3.00 -27.20 4.64
CA LYS A 10 -1.84 -26.32 4.75
C LYS A 10 -2.16 -25.00 5.44
N ILE A 11 -3.34 -24.43 5.21
CA ILE A 11 -3.80 -23.21 5.88
C ILE A 11 -3.90 -23.47 7.38
N ALA A 12 -4.49 -24.62 7.75
CA ALA A 12 -4.68 -25.09 9.11
C ALA A 12 -3.40 -25.64 9.78
N ASP A 13 -2.26 -25.64 9.08
CA ASP A 13 -1.00 -26.09 9.63
C ASP A 13 -0.62 -25.23 10.86
N PRO A 14 -0.27 -25.85 12.01
CA PRO A 14 0.03 -25.10 13.24
C PRO A 14 1.16 -24.08 13.07
N ASP A 15 2.20 -24.39 12.28
CA ASP A 15 3.31 -23.48 12.05
C ASP A 15 2.91 -22.34 11.12
N ASN A 16 2.09 -22.62 10.11
CA ASN A 16 1.51 -21.57 9.27
C ASN A 16 0.62 -20.61 10.09
N LEU A 17 -0.22 -21.13 11.00
CA LEU A 17 -1.07 -20.31 11.87
C LEU A 17 -0.25 -19.46 12.86
N ARG A 18 0.84 -20.00 13.41
CA ARG A 18 1.80 -19.23 14.24
C ARG A 18 2.47 -18.12 13.43
N LEU A 19 2.93 -18.42 12.22
CA LEU A 19 3.50 -17.44 11.31
C LEU A 19 2.47 -16.35 10.96
N ALA A 20 1.23 -16.74 10.69
CA ALA A 20 0.14 -15.83 10.39
C ALA A 20 -0.15 -14.87 11.56
N PHE A 21 -0.15 -15.36 12.80
CA PHE A 21 -0.27 -14.51 13.98
C PHE A 21 0.88 -13.51 14.09
N SER A 22 2.13 -13.97 13.89
CA SER A 22 3.32 -13.12 13.91
C SER A 22 3.22 -11.98 12.88
N ARG A 23 2.82 -12.31 11.64
CA ARG A 23 2.58 -11.33 10.56
C ARG A 23 1.43 -10.38 10.89
N ALA A 24 0.32 -10.89 11.40
CA ALA A 24 -0.87 -10.08 11.74
C ALA A 24 -0.58 -9.03 12.82
N CYS A 25 0.30 -9.33 13.77
CA CYS A 25 0.64 -8.43 14.88
C CYS A 25 1.86 -7.53 14.63
N LEU A 26 2.54 -7.66 13.49
CA LEU A 26 3.74 -6.89 13.18
C LEU A 26 3.46 -5.38 13.22
N GLY A 27 4.26 -4.65 14.01
CA GLY A 27 4.09 -3.21 14.25
C GLY A 27 2.85 -2.80 15.06
N LYS A 28 2.07 -3.76 15.58
CA LYS A 28 0.80 -3.53 16.28
C LYS A 28 0.68 -4.32 17.58
N GLN A 29 1.80 -4.79 18.12
CA GLN A 29 1.82 -5.73 19.25
C GLN A 29 1.14 -5.20 20.52
N GLN A 30 1.11 -3.88 20.71
CA GLN A 30 0.52 -3.22 21.88
C GLN A 30 -0.98 -2.90 21.73
N ARG A 31 -1.62 -3.31 20.64
CA ARG A 31 -3.07 -3.12 20.46
C ARG A 31 -3.84 -4.07 21.38
N ARG A 32 -4.86 -3.56 22.07
CA ARG A 32 -5.70 -4.33 23.01
C ARG A 32 -6.24 -5.65 22.42
N GLU A 33 -6.69 -5.61 21.17
CA GLU A 33 -7.17 -6.81 20.44
C GLU A 33 -6.09 -7.87 20.21
N VAL A 34 -4.84 -7.45 20.03
CA VAL A 34 -3.68 -8.34 19.85
C VAL A 34 -3.28 -8.96 21.19
N ILE A 35 -3.24 -8.13 22.24
CA ILE A 35 -2.95 -8.57 23.61
C ILE A 35 -3.98 -9.61 24.03
N ARG A 36 -5.28 -9.32 23.88
CA ARG A 36 -6.37 -10.25 24.21
C ARG A 36 -6.29 -11.57 23.44
N PHE A 37 -5.94 -11.52 22.15
CA PHE A 37 -5.75 -12.74 21.37
C PHE A 37 -4.51 -13.53 21.85
N ARG A 38 -3.46 -12.83 22.26
CA ARG A 38 -2.20 -13.44 22.72
C ARG A 38 -2.33 -14.09 24.10
N GLU A 39 -3.16 -13.55 24.99
CA GLU A 39 -3.42 -14.11 26.33
C GLU A 39 -3.78 -15.60 26.27
N ASN A 40 -4.56 -16.01 25.26
CA ASN A 40 -4.95 -17.40 25.03
C ASN A 40 -4.49 -17.89 23.64
N LEU A 41 -3.24 -17.60 23.27
CA LEU A 41 -2.72 -17.83 21.91
C LEU A 41 -2.95 -19.27 21.41
N GLN A 42 -2.55 -20.28 22.20
CA GLN A 42 -2.66 -21.67 21.79
C GLN A 42 -4.11 -22.08 21.54
N TYR A 43 -5.00 -21.75 22.48
CA TYR A 43 -6.43 -22.02 22.35
C TYR A 43 -7.01 -21.34 21.11
N ASN A 44 -6.71 -20.05 20.90
CA ASN A 44 -7.22 -19.29 19.76
C ASN A 44 -6.74 -19.85 18.41
N LEU A 45 -5.48 -20.31 18.33
CA LEU A 45 -4.95 -20.95 17.11
C LEU A 45 -5.54 -22.34 16.88
N LEU A 46 -5.73 -23.15 17.93
CA LEU A 46 -6.36 -24.47 17.83
C LEU A 46 -7.82 -24.35 17.39
N GLN A 47 -8.58 -23.42 17.99
CA GLN A 47 -9.95 -23.15 17.56
C GLN A 47 -9.99 -22.73 16.09
N LEU A 48 -9.10 -21.83 15.66
CA LEU A 48 -9.04 -21.41 14.25
C LEU A 48 -8.66 -22.58 13.31
N ARG A 49 -7.74 -23.45 13.75
CA ARG A 49 -7.36 -24.67 13.02
C ARG A 49 -8.56 -25.58 12.82
N ASP A 50 -9.31 -25.88 13.87
CA ASP A 50 -10.43 -26.81 13.83
C ASP A 50 -11.59 -26.26 12.99
N GLU A 51 -11.82 -24.94 13.03
CA GLU A 51 -12.78 -24.27 12.16
C GLU A 51 -12.35 -24.30 10.67
N VAL A 52 -11.06 -24.12 10.37
CA VAL A 52 -10.56 -24.23 8.99
C VAL A 52 -10.67 -25.67 8.48
N LEU A 53 -10.32 -26.66 9.30
CA LEU A 53 -10.39 -28.08 8.94
C LEU A 53 -11.83 -28.58 8.78
N SER A 54 -12.76 -28.05 9.58
CA SER A 54 -14.20 -28.36 9.47
C SER A 54 -14.92 -27.53 8.41
N GLU A 55 -14.21 -26.63 7.72
CA GLU A 55 -14.75 -25.69 6.73
C GLU A 55 -15.91 -24.82 7.26
N THR A 56 -16.04 -24.74 8.58
CA THR A 56 -17.12 -24.03 9.29
C THR A 56 -16.50 -22.90 10.09
N ILE A 57 -16.12 -21.83 9.38
CA ILE A 57 -15.43 -20.68 9.96
C ILE A 57 -16.44 -19.66 10.47
N ASN A 58 -16.39 -19.36 11.76
CA ASN A 58 -17.17 -18.27 12.33
C ASN A 58 -16.38 -16.95 12.17
N LEU A 59 -16.79 -16.11 11.22
CA LEU A 59 -16.21 -14.78 11.01
C LEU A 59 -16.83 -13.78 11.99
N GLY A 60 -15.99 -12.91 12.55
CA GLY A 60 -16.48 -11.89 13.47
C GLY A 60 -17.01 -10.66 12.75
N GLU A 61 -17.64 -9.77 13.52
CA GLU A 61 -18.23 -8.55 12.95
C GLU A 61 -17.16 -7.55 12.48
N TYR A 62 -17.34 -7.07 11.25
CA TYR A 62 -16.48 -6.06 10.68
C TYR A 62 -16.79 -4.68 11.27
N ARG A 63 -15.73 -3.95 11.62
CA ARG A 63 -15.85 -2.56 12.06
C ARG A 63 -15.75 -1.63 10.86
N PHE A 64 -16.79 -0.85 10.65
CA PHE A 64 -16.88 0.16 9.60
C PHE A 64 -16.60 1.55 10.16
N PHE A 65 -15.70 2.31 9.52
CA PHE A 65 -15.42 3.69 9.91
C PHE A 65 -14.86 4.49 8.75
N TYR A 66 -14.90 5.81 8.86
CA TYR A 66 -14.31 6.70 7.87
C TYR A 66 -12.91 7.14 8.28
N VAL A 67 -11.99 7.09 7.34
CA VAL A 67 -10.67 7.74 7.44
C VAL A 67 -10.55 8.76 6.33
N TYR A 68 -9.92 9.88 6.61
CA TYR A 68 -9.61 10.90 5.62
C TYR A 68 -8.09 11.01 5.50
N GLU A 69 -7.49 10.70 4.33
CA GLU A 69 -6.18 11.27 3.91
C GLU A 69 -5.69 10.74 2.54
N PRO A 70 -5.62 11.54 1.45
CA PRO A 70 -6.15 12.90 1.27
C PRO A 70 -7.66 12.93 0.93
N LYS A 71 -8.31 11.78 0.75
CA LYS A 71 -9.74 11.64 0.44
C LYS A 71 -10.43 10.79 1.51
N LYS A 72 -11.73 11.00 1.70
CA LYS A 72 -12.59 10.16 2.56
C LYS A 72 -12.59 8.74 2.00
N ARG A 73 -12.32 7.76 2.87
CA ARG A 73 -12.38 6.33 2.58
C ARG A 73 -13.24 5.67 3.63
N HIS A 74 -14.19 4.86 3.18
CA HIS A 74 -14.91 3.94 4.04
C HIS A 74 -14.01 2.73 4.27
N ILE A 75 -13.58 2.51 5.51
CA ILE A 75 -12.70 1.41 5.90
C ILE A 75 -13.55 0.31 6.50
N CYS A 76 -13.34 -0.90 5.99
CA CYS A 76 -13.88 -2.14 6.50
C CYS A 76 -12.74 -2.87 7.22
N ALA A 77 -12.78 -2.94 8.55
CA ALA A 77 -11.72 -3.55 9.35
C ALA A 77 -12.20 -4.86 9.98
N PRO A 78 -11.64 -6.02 9.58
CA PRO A 78 -11.93 -7.29 10.23
C PRO A 78 -11.38 -7.33 11.67
N PRO A 79 -12.01 -8.14 12.55
CA PRO A 79 -11.46 -8.39 13.88
C PRO A 79 -10.07 -9.03 13.80
N PHE A 80 -9.30 -8.96 14.89
CA PHE A 80 -7.92 -9.43 14.85
C PHE A 80 -7.78 -10.92 14.53
N ARG A 81 -8.68 -11.77 15.05
CA ARG A 81 -8.73 -13.20 14.74
C ARG A 81 -8.84 -13.46 13.23
N ASP A 82 -9.77 -12.80 12.57
CA ASP A 82 -9.98 -12.96 11.12
C ASP A 82 -8.79 -12.44 10.32
N ARG A 83 -8.04 -11.45 10.83
CA ARG A 83 -6.76 -11.07 10.22
C ARG A 83 -5.70 -12.17 10.32
N VAL A 84 -5.64 -12.92 11.42
CA VAL A 84 -4.76 -14.09 11.53
C VAL A 84 -5.14 -15.12 10.46
N LEU A 85 -6.43 -15.40 10.29
CA LEU A 85 -6.92 -16.27 9.22
C LEU A 85 -6.53 -15.76 7.81
N HIS A 86 -6.76 -14.48 7.53
CA HIS A 86 -6.37 -13.87 6.26
C HIS A 86 -4.87 -14.02 5.99
N HIS A 87 -4.02 -13.80 7.00
CA HIS A 87 -2.59 -14.03 6.87
C HIS A 87 -2.26 -15.50 6.62
N ALA A 88 -2.94 -16.45 7.28
CA ALA A 88 -2.72 -17.88 7.08
C ALA A 88 -3.03 -18.33 5.64
N ILE A 89 -4.10 -17.77 5.06
CA ILE A 89 -4.45 -17.96 3.66
C ILE A 89 -3.38 -17.33 2.75
N MET A 90 -3.06 -16.06 2.98
CA MET A 90 -2.13 -15.30 2.14
C MET A 90 -0.71 -15.87 2.14
N ASN A 91 -0.22 -16.42 3.26
CA ASN A 91 1.09 -17.07 3.33
C ASN A 91 1.29 -18.15 2.25
N LEU A 92 0.21 -18.80 1.82
CA LEU A 92 0.23 -19.89 0.84
C LEU A 92 -0.20 -19.43 -0.56
N VAL A 93 -1.16 -18.52 -0.59
CA VAL A 93 -1.83 -18.08 -1.82
C VAL A 93 -1.07 -16.95 -2.52
N GLU A 94 -0.40 -16.07 -1.77
CA GLU A 94 0.36 -14.94 -2.32
C GLU A 94 1.43 -15.39 -3.34
N PRO A 95 2.32 -16.37 -3.07
CA PRO A 95 3.33 -16.79 -4.05
C PRO A 95 2.70 -17.43 -5.30
N VAL A 96 1.48 -17.97 -5.18
CA VAL A 96 0.74 -18.49 -6.33
C VAL A 96 0.26 -17.32 -7.18
N PHE A 97 -0.41 -16.34 -6.59
CA PHE A 97 -0.93 -15.18 -7.32
C PHE A 97 0.15 -14.29 -7.92
N GLU A 98 1.27 -14.09 -7.24
CA GLU A 98 2.40 -13.31 -7.76
C GLU A 98 2.93 -13.86 -9.09
N ARG A 99 2.97 -15.19 -9.25
CA ARG A 99 3.37 -15.82 -10.52
C ARG A 99 2.38 -15.57 -11.66
N TYR A 100 1.12 -15.27 -11.34
CA TYR A 100 0.04 -15.04 -12.29
C TYR A 100 -0.38 -13.58 -12.34
N ALA A 101 0.56 -12.64 -12.26
CA ALA A 101 0.28 -11.23 -12.55
C ALA A 101 -0.08 -11.05 -14.04
N ILE A 102 -1.34 -11.40 -14.40
CA ILE A 102 -1.84 -11.54 -15.78
C ILE A 102 -1.60 -10.28 -16.60
N PHE A 103 -1.81 -9.11 -16.00
CA PHE A 103 -1.63 -7.83 -16.68
C PHE A 103 -0.16 -7.50 -16.95
N ASP A 104 0.72 -7.70 -15.96
CA ASP A 104 2.16 -7.43 -16.12
C ASP A 104 2.79 -8.34 -17.16
N HIS A 105 2.43 -9.63 -17.15
CA HIS A 105 2.86 -10.61 -18.15
C HIS A 105 2.36 -10.24 -19.55
N TRP A 106 1.10 -9.85 -19.69
CA TRP A 106 0.56 -9.42 -20.98
C TRP A 106 1.29 -8.18 -21.53
N ILE A 107 1.57 -7.19 -20.69
CA ILE A 107 2.33 -5.99 -21.08
C ILE A 107 3.77 -6.33 -21.50
N LYS A 108 4.48 -7.12 -20.68
CA LYS A 108 5.92 -7.37 -20.86
C LYS A 108 6.21 -8.43 -21.93
N GLU A 109 5.43 -9.51 -21.98
CA GLU A 109 5.72 -10.64 -22.86
C GLU A 109 4.96 -10.57 -24.19
N LYS A 110 3.67 -10.18 -24.15
CA LYS A 110 2.82 -10.12 -25.35
C LYS A 110 2.97 -8.79 -26.08
N LYS A 111 2.82 -7.67 -25.37
CA LYS A 111 2.98 -6.33 -25.97
C LYS A 111 4.44 -5.88 -26.05
N ARG A 112 5.36 -6.54 -25.31
CA ARG A 112 6.81 -6.27 -25.34
C ARG A 112 7.19 -4.82 -25.03
N ILE A 113 6.44 -4.18 -24.14
CA ILE A 113 6.69 -2.79 -23.74
C ILE A 113 7.93 -2.71 -22.86
N LYS A 114 8.96 -2.03 -23.36
CA LYS A 114 10.24 -1.85 -22.64
C LYS A 114 10.05 -0.98 -21.40
N GLY A 115 9.50 0.21 -21.56
CA GLY A 115 9.27 1.17 -20.47
C GLY A 115 7.90 0.96 -19.83
N TYR A 116 7.87 0.27 -18.70
CA TYR A 116 6.66 0.02 -17.93
C TYR A 116 6.95 0.12 -16.44
N LEU A 117 6.10 0.85 -15.72
CA LEU A 117 6.16 1.01 -14.28
C LEU A 117 4.75 0.85 -13.72
N ARG A 118 4.57 0.04 -12.68
CA ARG A 118 3.28 -0.16 -12.02
C ARG A 118 3.44 -0.12 -10.51
N TYR A 119 2.48 0.51 -9.86
CA TYR A 119 2.26 0.48 -8.43
C TYR A 119 0.75 0.35 -8.18
N MET A 120 0.31 -0.84 -7.78
CA MET A 120 -1.12 -1.16 -7.64
C MET A 120 -1.91 -0.84 -8.92
N ASP A 121 -2.90 0.06 -8.85
CA ASP A 121 -3.74 0.46 -9.99
C ASP A 121 -3.10 1.55 -10.86
N ASP A 122 -2.07 2.23 -10.35
CA ASP A 122 -1.37 3.30 -11.05
C ASP A 122 -0.20 2.70 -11.86
N PHE A 123 -0.21 2.90 -13.17
CA PHE A 123 0.87 2.46 -14.05
C PHE A 123 1.21 3.51 -15.09
N LEU A 124 2.46 3.49 -15.54
CA LEU A 124 3.00 4.30 -16.63
C LEU A 124 3.55 3.37 -17.71
N ILE A 125 3.27 3.75 -18.95
CA ILE A 125 3.82 3.13 -20.15
C ILE A 125 4.60 4.23 -20.89
N PHE A 126 5.85 3.94 -21.22
CA PHE A 126 6.73 4.85 -21.95
C PHE A 126 6.92 4.36 -23.39
N GLY A 127 6.93 5.31 -24.31
CA GLY A 127 7.13 5.08 -25.73
C GLY A 127 7.64 6.35 -26.40
N HIS A 128 8.17 6.19 -27.61
CA HIS A 128 8.75 7.30 -28.38
C HIS A 128 7.72 7.98 -29.27
N ASP A 129 6.63 7.29 -29.61
CA ASP A 129 5.61 7.75 -30.54
C ASP A 129 4.21 7.80 -29.88
N ARG A 130 3.45 8.85 -30.23
CA ARG A 130 2.15 9.12 -29.63
C ARG A 130 1.06 8.20 -30.18
N GLU A 131 1.13 7.82 -31.45
CA GLU A 131 0.15 6.94 -32.08
C GLU A 131 0.26 5.52 -31.51
N THR A 132 1.49 5.05 -31.36
CA THR A 132 1.81 3.77 -30.70
C THR A 132 1.27 3.75 -29.27
N LEU A 133 1.45 4.83 -28.50
CA LEU A 133 0.92 4.91 -27.13
C LEU A 133 -0.61 4.97 -27.07
N ARG A 134 -1.27 5.55 -28.09
CA ARG A 134 -2.73 5.52 -28.21
C ARG A 134 -3.22 4.10 -28.53
N ALA A 135 -2.60 3.42 -29.49
CA ALA A 135 -2.93 2.04 -29.82
C ALA A 135 -2.76 1.12 -28.60
N VAL A 136 -1.63 1.23 -27.89
CA VAL A 136 -1.39 0.49 -26.65
C VAL A 136 -2.42 0.80 -25.58
N ARG A 137 -2.85 2.06 -25.43
CA ARG A 137 -3.91 2.43 -24.48
C ARG A 137 -5.21 1.72 -24.83
N ASP A 138 -5.59 1.69 -26.09
CA ASP A 138 -6.84 1.08 -26.55
C ASP A 138 -6.78 -0.44 -26.33
N ASP A 139 -5.65 -1.07 -26.69
CA ASP A 139 -5.38 -2.48 -26.37
C ASP A 139 -5.47 -2.78 -24.87
N VAL A 140 -4.91 -1.92 -24.02
CA VAL A 140 -4.97 -2.06 -22.55
C VAL A 140 -6.41 -1.98 -22.09
N GLN A 141 -7.18 -1.04 -22.63
CA GLN A 141 -8.58 -0.86 -22.26
C GLN A 141 -9.39 -2.13 -22.58
N ASP A 142 -9.21 -2.68 -23.77
CA ASP A 142 -9.92 -3.88 -24.22
C ASP A 142 -9.50 -5.10 -23.39
N PHE A 143 -8.20 -5.27 -23.14
CA PHE A 143 -7.70 -6.34 -22.29
C PHE A 143 -8.27 -6.27 -20.86
N LEU A 144 -8.28 -5.08 -20.26
CA LEU A 144 -8.84 -4.88 -18.92
C LEU A 144 -10.34 -5.19 -18.90
N ALA A 145 -11.08 -4.76 -19.91
CA ALA A 145 -12.53 -4.98 -20.00
C ALA A 145 -12.90 -6.45 -20.23
N GLU A 146 -12.22 -7.11 -21.18
CA GLU A 146 -12.56 -8.47 -21.61
C GLU A 146 -11.99 -9.56 -20.71
N LYS A 147 -10.76 -9.38 -20.21
CA LYS A 147 -10.04 -10.44 -19.46
C LYS A 147 -10.12 -10.26 -17.95
N LEU A 148 -10.14 -9.01 -17.48
CA LEU A 148 -10.12 -8.70 -16.05
C LEU A 148 -11.43 -8.07 -15.55
N HIS A 149 -12.36 -7.75 -16.45
CA HIS A 149 -13.62 -7.06 -16.14
C HIS A 149 -13.42 -5.74 -15.37
N LEU A 150 -12.34 -5.02 -15.70
CA LEU A 150 -11.98 -3.74 -15.12
C LEU A 150 -12.18 -2.59 -16.12
N LYS A 151 -12.61 -1.43 -15.61
CA LYS A 151 -12.74 -0.21 -16.40
C LYS A 151 -11.58 0.74 -16.16
N LEU A 152 -10.90 1.14 -17.23
CA LEU A 152 -9.86 2.14 -17.15
C LEU A 152 -10.47 3.54 -16.88
N HIS A 153 -9.99 4.22 -15.83
CA HIS A 153 -10.46 5.56 -15.49
C HIS A 153 -10.09 6.61 -16.56
N GLN A 154 -11.04 7.50 -16.92
CA GLN A 154 -10.98 8.43 -18.06
C GLN A 154 -9.94 9.56 -17.95
N ASN A 155 -9.55 9.95 -16.73
CA ASN A 155 -8.48 10.94 -16.53
C ASN A 155 -7.10 10.33 -16.80
N ARG A 156 -6.61 10.36 -18.04
CA ARG A 156 -5.19 10.08 -18.28
C ARG A 156 -4.59 10.88 -19.44
N LEU A 157 -3.46 11.51 -19.13
CA LEU A 157 -2.70 12.44 -19.96
C LEU A 157 -1.62 11.67 -20.73
N LEU A 158 -1.68 11.72 -22.07
CA LEU A 158 -0.48 11.53 -22.87
C LEU A 158 0.39 12.76 -22.66
N ALA A 159 1.51 12.59 -21.97
CA ALA A 159 2.43 13.66 -21.62
C ALA A 159 3.85 13.34 -22.10
N GLN A 160 4.63 14.38 -22.38
CA GLN A 160 6.03 14.23 -22.76
C GLN A 160 6.89 14.07 -21.50
N CYS A 161 7.85 13.15 -21.51
CA CYS A 161 8.70 12.92 -20.34
C CYS A 161 9.46 14.17 -19.90
N ARG A 162 9.84 15.04 -20.85
CA ARG A 162 10.53 16.32 -20.58
C ARG A 162 9.74 17.31 -19.72
N THR A 163 8.41 17.27 -19.76
CA THR A 163 7.57 18.15 -18.91
C THR A 163 7.38 17.58 -17.50
N GLY A 164 7.79 16.33 -17.30
CA GLY A 164 7.72 15.60 -16.05
C GLY A 164 6.34 14.98 -15.82
N ILE A 165 6.32 13.68 -15.52
CA ILE A 165 5.08 12.90 -15.36
C ILE A 165 4.75 12.75 -13.87
N PRO A 166 3.56 13.18 -13.40
CA PRO A 166 3.12 12.94 -12.04
C PRO A 166 2.92 11.45 -11.75
N PHE A 167 3.60 10.92 -10.73
CA PHE A 167 3.47 9.53 -10.30
C PHE A 167 3.75 9.40 -8.79
N LEU A 168 2.84 8.79 -8.02
CA LEU A 168 2.98 8.49 -6.58
C LEU A 168 3.45 9.66 -5.68
N GLY A 169 3.13 10.90 -6.06
CA GLY A 169 3.53 12.09 -5.30
C GLY A 169 4.85 12.72 -5.75
N TYR A 170 5.51 12.13 -6.75
CA TYR A 170 6.69 12.64 -7.44
C TYR A 170 6.40 13.03 -8.88
N ARG A 171 7.18 13.97 -9.41
CA ARG A 171 7.23 14.32 -10.81
C ARG A 171 8.48 13.68 -11.39
N VAL A 172 8.27 12.71 -12.27
CA VAL A 172 9.31 11.88 -12.87
C VAL A 172 9.82 12.59 -14.13
N PHE A 173 11.10 12.91 -14.17
CA PHE A 173 11.80 13.44 -15.34
C PHE A 173 12.88 12.44 -15.80
N PRO A 174 13.41 12.59 -17.04
CA PRO A 174 14.56 11.80 -17.48
C PRO A 174 15.82 11.99 -16.62
N ASP A 175 16.01 13.19 -16.07
CA ASP A 175 17.17 13.59 -15.25
C ASP A 175 16.97 13.36 -13.74
N GLY A 176 15.79 12.94 -13.30
CA GLY A 176 15.56 12.61 -11.89
C GLY A 176 14.13 12.81 -11.40
N LEU A 177 13.97 12.74 -10.07
CA LEU A 177 12.68 12.84 -9.38
C LEU A 177 12.56 14.18 -8.67
N ARG A 178 11.42 14.86 -8.82
CA ARG A 178 11.10 16.10 -8.08
C ARG A 178 9.79 15.93 -7.32
N LEU A 179 9.57 16.65 -6.22
CA LEU A 179 8.30 16.57 -5.50
C LEU A 179 7.19 17.35 -6.20
N LEU A 180 5.96 16.79 -6.25
CA LEU A 180 4.79 17.57 -6.69
C LEU A 180 4.47 18.70 -5.70
N GLY A 181 3.94 19.81 -6.22
CA GLY A 181 3.40 20.89 -5.40
C GLY A 181 2.38 20.41 -4.36
N LYS A 182 1.45 19.52 -4.74
CA LYS A 182 0.48 18.93 -3.79
C LYS A 182 1.15 18.15 -2.66
N SER A 183 2.25 17.45 -2.95
CA SER A 183 3.03 16.69 -1.98
C SER A 183 3.78 17.63 -1.03
N LYS A 184 4.41 18.69 -1.57
CA LYS A 184 5.04 19.76 -0.78
C LYS A 184 4.04 20.43 0.17
N ASN A 185 2.87 20.81 -0.35
CA ASN A 185 1.82 21.45 0.46
C ASN A 185 1.26 20.50 1.53
N ARG A 186 1.17 19.19 1.24
CA ARG A 186 0.79 18.20 2.25
C ARG A 186 1.88 18.04 3.31
N PHE A 187 3.15 18.01 2.91
CA PHE A 187 4.30 17.95 3.81
C PHE A 187 4.27 19.12 4.79
N SER A 188 4.22 20.36 4.29
CA SER A 188 4.23 21.56 5.13
C SER A 188 3.04 21.63 6.09
N ARG A 189 1.84 21.26 5.63
CA ARG A 189 0.65 21.21 6.52
C ARG A 189 0.78 20.15 7.62
N LYS A 190 1.33 18.99 7.30
CA LYS A 190 1.55 17.92 8.29
C LYS A 190 2.59 18.31 9.32
N LEU A 191 3.71 18.89 8.87
CA LEU A 191 4.77 19.33 9.75
C LEU A 191 4.26 20.38 10.75
N LYS A 192 3.56 21.41 10.25
CA LYS A 192 2.93 22.43 11.12
C LYS A 192 1.96 21.82 12.13
N LYS A 193 1.17 20.82 11.72
CA LYS A 193 0.27 20.10 12.63
C LYS A 193 1.05 19.31 13.70
N TYR A 194 2.14 18.66 13.32
CA TYR A 194 2.96 17.88 14.26
C TYR A 194 3.64 18.78 15.28
N GLU A 195 4.14 19.94 14.86
CA GLU A 195 4.67 20.97 15.75
C GLU A 195 3.60 21.47 16.72
N GLN A 196 2.41 21.79 16.23
CA GLN A 196 1.30 22.24 17.07
C GLN A 196 0.97 21.21 18.17
N LEU A 197 0.85 19.92 17.81
CA LEU A 197 0.57 18.86 18.78
C LEU A 197 1.67 18.70 19.83
N TYR A 198 2.93 18.94 19.45
CA TYR A 198 4.05 18.95 20.39
C TYR A 198 3.99 20.16 21.34
N HIS A 199 3.75 21.36 20.80
CA HIS A 199 3.63 22.59 21.60
C HIS A 199 2.43 22.58 22.56
N GLU A 200 1.32 21.95 22.17
CA GLU A 200 0.15 21.74 23.02
C GLU A 200 0.38 20.66 24.11
N GLY A 201 1.56 20.03 24.15
CA GLY A 201 1.90 18.97 25.11
C GLY A 201 1.18 17.64 24.85
N LEU A 202 0.47 17.51 23.71
CA LEU A 202 -0.23 16.28 23.35
C LEU A 202 0.73 15.19 22.87
N TRP A 203 1.86 15.59 22.28
CA TRP A 203 2.93 14.69 21.81
C TRP A 203 4.22 14.95 22.57
N ASP A 204 4.91 13.87 22.92
CA ASP A 204 6.31 13.91 23.37
C ASP A 204 7.28 14.05 22.18
N ILE A 205 8.55 14.30 22.51
CA ILE A 205 9.62 14.48 21.51
C ILE A 205 9.84 13.21 20.66
N ASP A 206 9.66 12.02 21.24
CA ASP A 206 9.84 10.75 20.55
C ASP A 206 8.73 10.52 19.52
N THR A 207 7.49 10.88 19.85
CA THR A 207 6.34 10.82 18.94
C THR A 207 6.51 11.83 17.82
N LEU A 208 6.90 13.07 18.13
CA LEU A 208 7.22 14.06 17.11
C LEU A 208 8.31 13.53 16.15
N THR A 209 9.41 13.02 16.70
CA THR A 209 10.56 12.53 15.93
C THR A 209 10.16 11.39 14.99
N ARG A 210 9.38 10.41 15.46
CA ARG A 210 8.89 9.30 14.60
C ARG A 210 8.04 9.81 13.43
N HIS A 211 7.14 10.76 13.69
CA HIS A 211 6.26 11.32 12.66
C HIS A 211 7.01 12.20 11.66
N VAL A 212 7.94 13.03 12.13
CA VAL A 212 8.78 13.89 11.27
C VAL A 212 9.74 13.05 10.44
N THR A 213 10.40 12.05 11.03
CA THR A 213 11.34 11.16 10.31
C THR A 213 10.66 10.45 9.15
N SER A 214 9.46 9.90 9.38
CA SER A 214 8.65 9.28 8.30
C SER A 214 8.29 10.29 7.20
N LEU A 215 7.97 11.52 7.58
CA LEU A 215 7.62 12.59 6.63
C LEU A 215 8.84 13.03 5.80
N VAL A 216 10.01 13.15 6.43
CA VAL A 216 11.29 13.51 5.78
C VAL A 216 11.75 12.41 4.83
N SER A 217 11.69 11.15 5.25
CA SER A 217 12.10 10.01 4.42
C SER A 217 11.37 9.96 3.07
N PHE A 218 10.06 10.30 3.05
CA PHE A 218 9.32 10.43 1.79
C PHE A 218 9.93 11.46 0.82
N THR A 219 10.61 12.49 1.31
CA THR A 219 11.22 13.52 0.45
C THR A 219 12.65 13.18 0.00
N GLU A 220 13.30 12.20 0.64
CA GLU A 220 14.70 11.86 0.37
C GLU A 220 14.92 11.29 -1.03
N HIS A 221 13.93 10.58 -1.58
CA HIS A 221 13.98 10.01 -2.93
C HIS A 221 13.84 11.03 -4.07
N ALA A 222 13.62 12.31 -3.76
CA ALA A 222 13.50 13.37 -4.74
C ALA A 222 14.57 14.44 -4.53
N ASP A 223 14.97 15.10 -5.62
CA ASP A 223 15.70 16.36 -5.55
C ASP A 223 14.82 17.42 -4.88
N SER A 224 15.00 17.51 -3.56
CA SER A 224 14.20 18.32 -2.67
C SER A 224 15.03 18.91 -1.54
N ALA A 225 16.37 18.85 -1.62
CA ALA A 225 17.26 19.36 -0.59
C ALA A 225 17.00 20.84 -0.29
N GLY A 226 16.78 21.67 -1.33
CA GLY A 226 16.42 23.07 -1.15
C GLY A 226 15.04 23.29 -0.49
N PHE A 227 14.07 22.41 -0.77
CA PHE A 227 12.77 22.44 -0.11
C PHE A 227 12.87 22.03 1.36
N ARG A 228 13.60 20.95 1.66
CA ARG A 228 13.84 20.48 3.04
C ARG A 228 14.53 21.55 3.87
N ARG A 229 15.63 22.15 3.36
CA ARG A 229 16.33 23.24 4.06
C ARG A 229 15.39 24.39 4.40
N ARG A 230 14.60 24.87 3.44
CA ARG A 230 13.66 25.98 3.66
C ARG A 230 12.63 25.65 4.74
N VAL A 231 12.01 24.48 4.68
CA VAL A 231 10.94 24.11 5.60
C VAL A 231 11.49 23.81 7.00
N LEU A 232 12.64 23.13 7.11
CA LEU A 232 13.25 22.80 8.40
C LEU A 232 13.91 24.02 9.08
N CYS A 233 14.50 24.95 8.31
CA CYS A 233 15.05 26.19 8.87
C CYS A 233 13.94 27.08 9.44
N ASN A 234 12.78 27.16 8.78
CA ASN A 234 11.64 27.92 9.31
C ASN A 234 11.16 27.41 10.69
N MET A 235 11.36 26.12 11.00
CA MET A 235 11.02 25.56 12.32
C MET A 235 11.87 26.19 13.43
N ARG A 236 13.18 26.35 13.20
CA ARG A 236 14.11 26.90 14.20
C ARG A 236 13.80 28.36 14.58
N SER A 237 13.26 29.11 13.62
CA SER A 237 12.90 30.53 13.81
C SER A 237 11.54 30.74 14.48
N SER A 238 10.70 29.70 14.58
CA SER A 238 9.35 29.79 15.15
C SER A 238 9.31 29.37 16.63
N SER A 239 10.47 29.05 17.20
CA SER A 239 10.66 28.61 18.60
C SER A 239 11.35 29.67 19.47
N CYS A 240 11.41 30.92 19.00
CA CYS A 240 11.85 32.09 19.76
C CYS A 240 10.66 33.02 20.05
#